data_AF-A0A959RUY0-F1
#
_entry.id   AF-A0A959RUY0-F1
#
_cell.length_a   1.000
_cell.length_b   1.000
_cell.length_c   1.000
_cell.angle_alpha   90.00
_cell.angle_beta   90.00
_cell.angle_gamma   90.00
#
_symmetry.space_group_name_H-M   'P 1'
#
loop_
_entity.id
_entity.type
_entity.pdbx_description
1 polymer ?
#
loop_
_entity_poly.entity_id
_entity_poly.type
_entity_poly.pdbx_seq_one_letter_code
_entity_poly.pdbx_strand_id
1 'polypeptide(L)'
;IEFIGIESPYRFFKEYCLKNDIVINTDDPEFEFIDTQVMSDLKVFRQDGIEIKGVAGNAITGMEDEGYEISILGIPYPFYEEEFPHHVKEYENMFNKE
;
A
#
# COMPACT_ATOMS: atom_id res chain seq x y z
N ILE A 1 8.99 5.28 0.34
CA ILE A 1 9.41 3.90 0.00
C ILE A 1 10.70 4.00 -0.81
N GLU A 2 11.71 3.19 -0.52
CA GLU A 2 12.92 3.11 -1.34
C GLU A 2 12.84 1.90 -2.27
N PHE A 3 13.21 2.07 -3.53
CA PHE A 3 13.18 1.02 -4.53
C PHE A 3 14.58 0.53 -4.85
N ILE A 4 14.78 -0.79 -4.86
CA ILE A 4 16.08 -1.42 -5.14
C ILE A 4 16.06 -1.96 -6.57
N GLY A 5 16.92 -1.44 -7.43
CA GLY A 5 17.06 -1.90 -8.81
C GLY A 5 15.88 -1.53 -9.74
N ILE A 6 15.06 -0.57 -9.34
CA ILE A 6 13.97 -0.01 -10.16
C ILE A 6 14.32 1.45 -10.45
N GLU A 7 14.46 1.79 -11.73
CA GLU A 7 14.84 3.15 -12.17
C GLU A 7 13.67 4.13 -12.15
N SER A 8 12.48 3.70 -12.58
CA SER A 8 11.25 4.50 -12.52
C SER A 8 10.14 3.65 -11.91
N PRO A 9 9.76 3.91 -10.65
CA PRO A 9 8.67 3.18 -9.99
C PRO A 9 7.34 3.35 -10.74
N TYR A 10 7.08 4.53 -11.28
CA TYR A 10 5.90 4.82 -12.10
C TYR A 10 5.81 3.86 -13.30
N ARG A 11 6.88 3.78 -14.11
CA ARG A 11 6.92 2.86 -15.27
C ARG A 11 6.81 1.41 -14.83
N PHE A 12 7.51 1.02 -13.76
CA PHE A 12 7.48 -0.33 -13.23
C PHE A 12 6.06 -0.76 -12.85
N PHE A 13 5.34 0.04 -12.05
CA PHE A 13 3.99 -0.29 -11.64
C PHE A 13 3.00 -0.25 -12.80
N LYS A 14 3.14 0.71 -13.72
CA LYS A 14 2.32 0.79 -14.93
C LYS A 14 2.45 -0.47 -15.80
N GLU A 15 3.69 -0.86 -16.12
CA GLU A 15 3.96 -2.06 -16.91
C GLU A 15 3.47 -3.33 -16.20
N TYR A 16 3.68 -3.42 -14.88
CA TYR A 16 3.19 -4.53 -14.07
C TYR A 16 1.66 -4.61 -14.12
N CYS A 17 0.95 -3.49 -13.97
CA CYS A 17 -0.51 -3.48 -14.00
C CYS A 17 -1.04 -3.90 -15.37
N LEU A 18 -0.50 -3.33 -16.46
CA LEU A 18 -0.89 -3.68 -17.83
C LEU A 18 -0.64 -5.16 -18.16
N LYS A 19 0.48 -5.71 -17.68
CA LYS A 19 0.83 -7.12 -17.90
C LYS A 19 -0.10 -8.10 -17.17
N ASN A 20 -0.58 -7.72 -15.99
CA ASN A 20 -1.36 -8.60 -15.12
C ASN A 20 -2.86 -8.25 -15.08
N ASP A 21 -3.33 -7.41 -16.01
CA ASP A 21 -4.73 -6.96 -16.10
C ASP A 21 -5.26 -6.34 -14.79
N ILE A 22 -4.39 -5.58 -14.11
CA ILE A 22 -4.74 -4.82 -12.91
C ILE A 22 -5.24 -3.45 -13.36
N VAL A 23 -6.41 -3.07 -12.85
CA VAL A 23 -7.00 -1.76 -13.14
C VAL A 23 -6.16 -0.64 -12.52
N ILE A 24 -5.85 0.37 -13.31
CA ILE A 24 -5.24 1.62 -12.87
C ILE A 24 -6.38 2.65 -12.71
N ASN A 25 -6.54 3.20 -11.50
CA ASN A 25 -7.54 4.22 -11.21
C ASN A 25 -7.18 5.55 -11.85
N THR A 26 -5.90 5.92 -11.75
CA THR A 26 -5.34 7.16 -12.29
C THR A 26 -3.97 6.87 -12.87
N ASP A 27 -3.77 7.29 -14.10
CA ASP A 27 -2.50 7.23 -14.83
C ASP A 27 -2.21 8.63 -15.36
N ASP A 28 -1.29 9.35 -14.72
CA ASP A 28 -0.88 10.68 -15.12
C ASP A 28 0.62 10.69 -15.46
N PRO A 29 0.96 10.59 -16.76
CA PRO A 29 2.35 10.60 -17.21
C PRO A 29 3.08 11.94 -17.04
N GLU A 30 2.36 13.06 -16.88
CA GLU A 30 3.00 14.38 -16.73
C GLU A 30 3.68 14.51 -15.37
N PHE A 31 3.03 14.01 -14.33
CA PHE A 31 3.54 14.00 -12.96
C PHE A 31 4.19 12.67 -12.55
N GLU A 32 4.26 11.70 -13.48
CA GLU A 32 4.62 10.30 -13.18
C GLU A 32 3.80 9.75 -11.98
N PHE A 33 2.52 10.12 -11.92
CA PHE A 33 1.61 9.71 -10.86
C PHE A 33 0.81 8.49 -11.28
N ILE A 34 0.69 7.53 -10.36
CA ILE A 34 -0.11 6.33 -10.55
C ILE A 34 -0.90 6.00 -9.29
N ASP A 35 -2.17 5.66 -9.47
CA ASP A 35 -3.03 5.07 -8.45
C ASP A 35 -3.62 3.76 -8.99
N THR A 36 -3.53 2.69 -8.22
CA THR A 36 -3.84 1.33 -8.67
C THR A 36 -5.00 0.72 -7.87
N GLN A 37 -5.76 -0.15 -8.51
CA GLN A 37 -6.60 -1.10 -7.77
C GLN A 37 -5.73 -2.14 -7.05
N VAL A 38 -6.39 -2.93 -6.22
CA VAL A 38 -5.75 -4.00 -5.46
C VAL A 38 -4.94 -4.94 -6.37
N MET A 39 -3.69 -5.15 -5.98
CA MET A 39 -2.75 -6.10 -6.55
C MET A 39 -2.57 -7.29 -5.61
N SER A 40 -3.16 -8.44 -5.94
CA SER A 40 -3.13 -9.62 -5.07
C SER A 40 -1.72 -10.18 -4.84
N ASP A 41 -0.79 -9.92 -5.77
CA ASP A 41 0.59 -10.39 -5.70
C ASP A 41 1.55 -9.40 -5.02
N LEU A 42 1.09 -8.18 -4.71
CA LEU A 42 1.87 -7.24 -3.91
C LEU A 42 1.84 -7.70 -2.46
N LYS A 43 3.00 -8.08 -1.91
CA LYS A 43 3.14 -8.55 -0.53
C LYS A 43 3.99 -7.60 0.29
N VAL A 44 3.60 -7.40 1.55
CA VAL A 44 4.32 -6.56 2.50
C VAL A 44 4.81 -7.42 3.64
N PHE A 45 6.08 -7.28 4.00
CA PHE A 45 6.71 -8.04 5.06
C PHE A 45 7.31 -7.13 6.13
N ARG A 46 7.21 -7.57 7.37
CA ARG A 46 8.02 -7.05 8.48
C ARG A 46 9.48 -7.42 8.27
N GLN A 47 10.37 -6.74 8.98
CA GLN A 47 11.82 -7.00 8.92
C GLN A 47 12.19 -8.42 9.37
N ASP A 48 11.39 -9.06 10.22
CA ASP A 48 11.56 -10.45 10.65
C ASP A 48 10.99 -11.48 9.67
N GLY A 49 10.44 -11.03 8.54
CA GLY A 49 9.89 -11.87 7.48
C GLY A 49 8.43 -12.26 7.64
N ILE A 50 7.73 -11.79 8.68
CA ILE A 50 6.29 -12.02 8.83
C ILE A 50 5.52 -11.15 7.82
N GLU A 51 4.64 -11.75 7.02
CA GLU A 51 3.79 -11.03 6.07
C GLU A 51 2.69 -10.25 6.79
N ILE A 52 2.56 -8.96 6.48
CA ILE A 52 1.43 -8.12 6.90
C ILE A 52 0.32 -8.34 5.88
N LYS A 53 -0.52 -9.34 6.14
CA LYS A 53 -1.54 -9.77 5.18
C LYS A 53 -2.79 -8.89 5.22
N GLY A 54 -3.00 -8.11 4.18
CA GLY A 54 -4.30 -7.48 3.89
C GLY A 54 -5.25 -8.47 3.23
N VAL A 55 -6.35 -8.85 3.89
CA VAL A 55 -7.32 -9.82 3.35
C VAL A 55 -8.03 -9.30 2.10
N ALA A 56 -8.22 -7.98 2.01
CA ALA A 56 -8.76 -7.33 0.82
C ALA A 56 -7.68 -6.95 -0.20
N GLY A 57 -6.41 -7.30 0.08
CA GLY A 57 -5.24 -7.07 -0.76
C GLY A 57 -4.58 -5.70 -0.56
N ASN A 58 -3.59 -5.41 -1.41
CA ASN A 58 -2.70 -4.26 -1.28
C ASN A 58 -2.70 -3.42 -2.54
N ALA A 59 -2.51 -2.10 -2.43
CA ALA A 59 -2.47 -1.18 -3.57
C ALA A 59 -1.29 -0.20 -3.45
N ILE A 60 -0.91 0.40 -4.57
CA ILE A 60 0.09 1.46 -4.65
C ILE A 60 -0.56 2.74 -5.15
N THR A 61 -0.18 3.85 -4.51
CA THR A 61 -0.45 5.20 -4.99
C THR A 61 0.78 6.07 -4.81
N GLY A 62 1.03 7.00 -5.73
CA GLY A 62 2.09 7.99 -5.57
C GLY A 62 2.77 8.40 -6.87
N MET A 63 3.83 9.19 -6.70
CA MET A 63 4.66 9.75 -7.77
C MET A 63 6.11 9.89 -7.29
N GLU A 64 7.06 10.10 -8.20
CA GLU A 64 8.48 10.20 -7.85
C GLU A 64 8.77 11.35 -6.88
N ASP A 65 8.20 12.53 -7.13
CA ASP A 65 8.50 13.76 -6.39
C ASP A 65 7.93 13.79 -4.95
N GLU A 66 6.77 13.17 -4.72
CA GLU A 66 6.12 13.10 -3.40
C GLU A 66 6.29 11.75 -2.70
N GLY A 67 6.81 10.75 -3.42
CA GLY A 67 6.96 9.39 -2.97
C GLY A 67 5.73 8.52 -3.20
N TYR A 68 5.87 7.26 -2.79
CA TYR A 68 4.86 6.23 -2.95
C TYR A 68 4.37 5.71 -1.59
N GLU A 69 3.09 5.36 -1.54
CA GLU A 69 2.40 4.71 -0.44
C GLU A 69 1.98 3.29 -0.83
N ILE A 70 2.05 2.37 0.14
CA ILE A 70 1.38 1.07 0.05
C ILE A 70 0.17 1.09 0.99
N SER A 71 -1.02 0.90 0.43
CA SER A 71 -2.22 0.68 1.24
C SER A 71 -2.43 -0.82 1.44
N ILE A 72 -2.54 -1.26 2.70
CA ILE A 72 -2.79 -2.67 3.08
C ILE A 72 -4.23 -2.77 3.59
N LEU A 73 -5.11 -3.43 2.83
CA LEU A 73 -6.55 -3.38 3.09
C LEU A 73 -7.03 -4.65 3.82
N GLY A 74 -7.77 -4.46 4.91
CA GLY A 74 -8.39 -5.55 5.65
C GLY A 74 -7.38 -6.41 6.43
N ILE A 75 -6.44 -5.77 7.14
CA ILE A 75 -5.59 -6.45 8.11
C ILE A 75 -6.48 -7.03 9.23
N PRO A 76 -6.42 -8.35 9.49
CA PRO A 76 -7.35 -8.98 10.43
C PRO A 76 -7.03 -8.67 11.89
N TYR A 77 -8.07 -8.65 12.72
CA TYR A 77 -7.94 -8.75 14.17
C TYR A 77 -7.51 -10.19 14.56
N PRO A 78 -6.63 -10.41 15.56
CA PRO A 78 -6.00 -9.42 16.45
C PRO A 78 -4.72 -8.79 15.89
N PHE A 79 -4.19 -9.29 14.77
CA PHE A 79 -2.89 -8.87 14.22
C PHE A 79 -2.79 -7.36 14.00
N TYR A 80 -3.86 -6.71 13.53
CA TYR A 80 -3.90 -5.26 13.39
C TYR A 80 -3.66 -4.51 14.71
N GLU A 81 -4.26 -4.96 15.82
CA GLU A 81 -4.07 -4.34 17.13
C GLU A 81 -2.66 -4.54 17.65
N GLU A 82 -2.10 -5.73 17.46
CA GLU A 82 -0.76 -6.08 17.90
C GLU A 82 0.33 -5.29 17.15
N GLU A 83 0.19 -5.15 15.83
CA GLU A 83 1.18 -4.46 14.99
C GLU A 83 0.99 -2.94 14.97
N PHE A 84 -0.26 -2.47 15.09
CA PHE A 84 -0.59 -1.04 15.01
C PHE A 84 -1.38 -0.55 16.24
N PRO A 85 -0.88 -0.77 17.48
CA PRO A 85 -1.62 -0.46 18.70
C PRO A 85 -1.91 1.04 18.86
N HIS A 86 -1.08 1.90 18.25
CA HIS A 86 -1.27 3.34 18.26
C HIS A 86 -2.51 3.77 17.44
N HIS A 87 -2.80 3.12 16.31
CA HIS A 87 -4.02 3.37 15.53
C HIS A 87 -5.28 2.94 16.31
N VAL A 88 -5.23 1.77 16.97
CA VAL A 88 -6.34 1.30 17.81
C VAL A 88 -6.59 2.28 18.97
N LYS A 89 -5.53 2.67 19.68
CA LYS A 89 -5.64 3.62 20.79
C LYS A 89 -6.17 4.99 20.34
N GLU A 90 -5.72 5.49 19.20
CA GLU A 90 -6.21 6.75 18.64
C GLU A 90 -7.70 6.68 18.34
N TYR A 91 -8.15 5.61 17.69
CA TYR A 91 -9.56 5.34 17.42
C TYR A 91 -10.38 5.27 18.72
N GLU A 92 -9.95 4.50 19.72
CA GLU A 92 -10.62 4.42 21.03
C GLU A 92 -10.71 5.79 21.72
N ASN A 93 -9.65 6.59 21.68
CA ASN A 93 -9.64 7.94 22.26
C ASN A 93 -10.61 8.91 21.58
N MET A 94 -11.00 8.67 20.31
CA MET A 94 -12.02 9.49 19.66
C MET A 94 -13.40 9.31 20.31
N PHE A 95 -13.69 8.13 20.87
CA PHE A 95 -14.97 7.79 21.49
C PHE A 95 -14.93 7.86 23.03
N ASN A 96 -13.74 7.77 23.64
CA ASN A 96 -13.54 7.89 25.09
C ASN A 96 -13.35 9.33 25.58
N LYS A 97 -13.47 10.34 24.72
CA LYS A 97 -13.54 11.76 25.11
C LYS A 97 -14.98 12.09 25.54
N GLU A 98 -15.36 11.63 26.74
CA GLU A 98 -16.46 12.21 27.51
C GLU A 98 -15.96 13.31 28.45
#